data_AF-A0A9W4ZIA5-F1
#
_entry.id   AF-A0A9W4ZIA5-F1
#
_cell.length_a   1.000
_cell.length_b   1.000
_cell.length_c   1.000
_cell.angle_alpha   90.00
_cell.angle_beta   90.00
_cell.angle_gamma   90.00
#
_symmetry.space_group_name_H-M   'P 1'
#
loop_
_entity.id
_entity.type
_entity.pdbx_description
1 polymer ?
#
loop_
_entity_poly.entity_id
_entity_poly.type
_entity_poly.pdbx_seq_one_letter_code
_entity_poly.pdbx_strand_id
1 'polypeptide(L)'
;MIQRINNIDSKTLYALYHKNIRIKLINFPITYLPEYSYLRGQIPRGWEGTGYTWDSVPGIGGNPVVARIGYSNYGNMHTSINLELHETAHAIDRYVFQNISYSQEFLRIHSREYNSFSNSSYYYYPEEYFAEAYAYYYLNSSTHETLKTRAPYTYEFIQKLPLRL
;
A
#
# COMPACT_ATOMS: atom_id res chain seq x y z
N MET A 1 -6.69 9.75 -8.88
CA MET A 1 -6.20 8.36 -8.76
C MET A 1 -5.12 8.07 -9.78
N ILE A 2 -5.42 7.96 -11.09
CA ILE A 2 -4.41 7.63 -12.12
C ILE A 2 -3.20 8.57 -12.08
N GLN A 3 -3.39 9.89 -12.01
CA GLN A 3 -2.27 10.84 -11.92
C GLN A 3 -1.36 10.60 -10.70
N ARG A 4 -1.92 10.19 -9.56
CA ARG A 4 -1.13 9.86 -8.36
C ARG A 4 -0.38 8.55 -8.52
N ILE A 5 -1.03 7.52 -9.07
CA ILE A 5 -0.36 6.25 -9.41
C ILE A 5 0.80 6.49 -10.38
N ASN A 6 0.62 7.41 -11.34
CA ASN A 6 1.63 7.77 -12.32
C ASN A 6 2.86 8.50 -11.73
N ASN A 7 2.84 8.86 -10.44
CA ASN A 7 4.03 9.33 -9.75
C ASN A 7 5.01 8.19 -9.42
N ILE A 8 4.54 6.94 -9.35
CA ILE A 8 5.39 5.78 -9.11
C ILE A 8 6.43 5.65 -10.23
N ASP A 9 7.64 5.23 -9.88
CA ASP A 9 8.71 5.01 -10.85
C ASP A 9 8.26 4.13 -12.02
N SER A 10 8.56 4.59 -13.24
CA SER A 10 8.11 3.96 -14.48
C SER A 10 8.59 2.53 -14.66
N LYS A 11 9.80 2.17 -14.20
CA LYS A 11 10.30 0.79 -14.26
C LYS A 11 9.48 -0.12 -13.34
N THR A 12 9.12 0.39 -12.17
CA THR A 12 8.28 -0.34 -11.21
C THR A 12 6.86 -0.57 -11.76
N LEU A 13 6.24 0.46 -12.35
CA LEU A 13 4.94 0.33 -13.02
C LEU A 13 5.01 -0.66 -14.20
N TYR A 14 6.10 -0.63 -14.97
CA TYR A 14 6.32 -1.56 -16.07
C TYR A 14 6.49 -3.00 -15.59
N ALA A 15 7.20 -3.22 -14.47
CA ALA A 15 7.35 -4.54 -13.85
C ALA A 15 6.02 -5.10 -13.33
N LEU A 16 5.15 -4.27 -12.72
CA LEU A 16 3.79 -4.66 -12.36
C LEU A 16 2.99 -5.12 -13.58
N TYR A 17 3.03 -4.33 -14.66
CA TYR A 17 2.33 -4.62 -15.91
C TYR A 17 2.80 -5.96 -16.51
N HIS A 18 4.11 -6.19 -16.58
CA HIS A 18 4.67 -7.44 -17.11
C HIS A 18 4.34 -8.68 -16.29
N LYS A 19 4.15 -8.51 -14.99
CA LYS A 19 3.68 -9.58 -14.09
C LYS A 19 2.16 -9.77 -14.15
N ASN A 20 1.49 -9.12 -15.11
CA ASN A 20 0.04 -9.14 -15.31
C ASN A 20 -0.75 -8.76 -14.05
N ILE A 21 -0.19 -7.87 -13.22
CA ILE A 21 -0.89 -7.31 -12.07
C ILE A 21 -1.69 -6.10 -12.56
N ARG A 22 -3.00 -6.09 -12.28
CA ARG A 22 -3.91 -5.03 -12.72
C ARG A 22 -4.36 -4.19 -11.53
N ILE A 23 -4.53 -2.89 -11.76
CA ILE A 23 -5.16 -1.97 -10.81
C ILE A 23 -6.57 -1.68 -11.31
N LYS A 24 -7.58 -2.12 -10.55
CA LYS A 24 -8.99 -1.88 -10.83
C LYS A 24 -9.50 -0.72 -9.98
N LEU A 25 -9.93 0.35 -10.66
CA LEU A 25 -10.64 1.46 -10.02
C LEU A 25 -12.13 1.20 -10.15
N ILE A 26 -12.83 1.05 -9.02
CA ILE A 26 -14.25 0.65 -8.99
C ILE A 26 -15.09 1.66 -8.21
N ASN A 27 -16.40 1.68 -8.43
CA ASN A 27 -17.34 2.53 -7.71
C ASN A 27 -18.41 1.72 -6.94
N PHE A 28 -18.19 0.43 -6.76
CA PHE A 28 -19.05 -0.51 -6.04
C PHE A 28 -18.23 -1.29 -4.99
N PRO A 29 -18.85 -2.10 -4.09
CA PRO A 29 -18.13 -2.89 -3.09
C PRO A 29 -17.13 -3.87 -3.71
N ILE A 30 -15.95 -4.04 -3.11
CA ILE A 30 -14.89 -4.92 -3.63
C ILE A 30 -15.39 -6.37 -3.77
N THR A 31 -16.23 -6.82 -2.85
CA THR A 31 -16.83 -8.17 -2.79
C THR A 31 -17.81 -8.47 -3.93
N TYR A 32 -18.03 -7.54 -4.85
CA TYR A 32 -18.83 -7.75 -6.06
C TYR A 32 -17.95 -8.13 -7.25
N LEU A 33 -16.63 -7.98 -7.14
CA LEU A 33 -15.68 -8.56 -8.09
C LEU A 33 -15.61 -10.08 -7.88
N PRO A 34 -15.62 -10.89 -8.95
CA PRO A 34 -15.49 -12.35 -8.82
C PRO A 34 -14.27 -12.77 -8.00
N GLU A 35 -13.13 -12.08 -8.19
CA GLU A 35 -11.86 -12.37 -7.52
C GLU A 35 -11.92 -12.21 -6.00
N TYR A 36 -12.83 -11.37 -5.49
CA TYR A 36 -12.96 -11.04 -4.06
C TYR A 36 -14.33 -11.38 -3.48
N SER A 37 -15.19 -12.04 -4.25
CA SER A 37 -16.54 -12.42 -3.84
C SER A 37 -16.58 -13.31 -2.60
N TYR A 38 -15.52 -14.11 -2.41
CA TYR A 38 -15.37 -14.97 -1.24
C TYR A 38 -15.32 -14.20 0.08
N LEU A 39 -14.93 -12.92 0.07
CA LEU A 39 -14.85 -12.06 1.27
C LEU A 39 -16.20 -11.48 1.72
N ARG A 40 -17.28 -11.68 0.94
CA ARG A 40 -18.59 -11.11 1.25
C ARG A 40 -19.08 -11.47 2.65
N GLY A 41 -19.50 -10.47 3.41
CA GLY A 41 -19.97 -10.63 4.79
C GLY A 41 -18.89 -10.96 5.82
N GLN A 42 -17.63 -11.17 5.41
CA GLN A 42 -16.53 -11.45 6.32
C GLN A 42 -16.01 -10.17 6.97
N ILE A 43 -15.57 -10.26 8.22
CA ILE A 43 -15.00 -9.14 8.96
C ILE A 43 -13.49 -9.07 8.65
N PRO A 44 -12.97 -7.92 8.19
CA PRO A 44 -11.54 -7.70 8.04
C PRO A 44 -10.83 -7.78 9.38
N ARG A 45 -9.58 -8.25 9.39
CA ARG A 45 -8.75 -8.25 10.59
C ARG A 45 -8.62 -6.81 11.13
N GLY A 46 -8.88 -6.61 12.43
CA GLY A 46 -8.81 -5.31 13.08
C GLY A 46 -10.09 -4.47 12.97
N TRP A 47 -11.15 -5.01 12.36
CA TRP A 47 -12.46 -4.37 12.23
C TRP A 47 -13.53 -5.05 13.11
N GLU A 48 -13.12 -5.96 14.00
CA GLU A 48 -14.00 -6.63 14.93
C GLU A 48 -14.76 -5.61 15.81
N GLY A 49 -16.08 -5.79 15.95
CA GLY A 49 -16.93 -4.90 16.74
C GLY A 49 -17.32 -3.57 16.08
N THR A 50 -16.81 -3.27 14.88
CA THR A 50 -17.18 -2.03 14.14
C THR A 50 -18.55 -2.11 13.46
N GLY A 51 -19.07 -3.33 13.25
CA GLY A 51 -20.28 -3.58 12.45
C GLY A 51 -20.06 -3.58 10.93
N TYR A 52 -18.83 -3.30 10.48
CA TYR A 52 -18.47 -3.30 9.07
C TYR A 52 -17.81 -4.63 8.64
N THR A 53 -17.96 -4.95 7.36
CA THR A 53 -17.40 -6.14 6.69
C THR A 53 -16.49 -5.71 5.53
N TRP A 54 -15.88 -6.68 4.84
CA TRP A 54 -15.17 -6.47 3.58
C TRP A 54 -16.02 -5.78 2.50
N ASP A 55 -17.35 -5.81 2.61
CA ASP A 55 -18.26 -5.06 1.73
C ASP A 55 -18.10 -3.54 1.89
N SER A 56 -17.56 -3.09 3.02
CA SER A 56 -17.33 -1.67 3.34
C SER A 56 -15.90 -1.21 3.04
N VAL A 57 -14.95 -2.14 2.92
CA VAL A 57 -13.53 -1.83 2.74
C VAL A 57 -13.29 -1.14 1.38
N PRO A 58 -12.52 -0.04 1.34
CA PRO A 58 -12.37 0.74 0.12
C PRO A 58 -11.23 0.29 -0.80
N GLY A 59 -10.24 -0.47 -0.31
CA GLY A 59 -9.17 -1.00 -1.13
C GLY A 59 -8.65 -2.35 -0.65
N ILE A 60 -7.97 -3.07 -1.54
CA ILE A 60 -7.25 -4.29 -1.21
C ILE A 60 -6.02 -4.46 -2.10
N GLY A 61 -4.88 -4.68 -1.46
CA GLY A 61 -3.65 -5.14 -2.07
C GLY A 61 -3.77 -6.59 -2.50
N GLY A 62 -3.46 -6.88 -3.76
CA GLY A 62 -3.64 -8.21 -4.31
C GLY A 62 -3.43 -8.26 -5.82
N ASN A 63 -3.94 -9.33 -6.44
CA ASN A 63 -4.02 -9.41 -7.89
C ASN A 63 -5.47 -9.76 -8.28
N PRO A 64 -6.28 -8.79 -8.73
CA PRO A 64 -5.91 -7.40 -9.02
C PRO A 64 -5.82 -6.50 -7.77
N VAL A 65 -5.02 -5.44 -7.80
CA VAL A 65 -5.16 -4.33 -6.84
C VAL A 65 -6.51 -3.68 -7.06
N VAL A 66 -7.25 -3.37 -6.00
CA VAL A 66 -8.54 -2.69 -6.11
C VAL A 66 -8.55 -1.44 -5.24
N ALA A 67 -9.04 -0.33 -5.79
CA ALA A 67 -9.28 0.90 -5.04
C ALA A 67 -10.61 1.54 -5.45
N ARG A 68 -11.44 1.89 -4.47
CA ARG A 68 -12.73 2.54 -4.71
C ARG A 68 -12.56 4.03 -5.03
N ILE A 69 -13.18 4.46 -6.11
CA ILE A 69 -13.23 5.86 -6.56
C ILE A 69 -13.91 6.70 -5.48
N GLY A 70 -13.27 7.80 -5.09
CA GLY A 70 -13.76 8.72 -4.05
C GLY A 70 -13.20 8.45 -2.64
N TYR A 71 -12.54 7.31 -2.42
CA TYR A 71 -12.03 6.89 -1.10
C TYR A 71 -10.52 7.05 -0.98
N SER A 72 -9.90 7.95 -1.76
CA SER A 72 -8.44 8.06 -1.80
C SER A 72 -7.78 8.64 -0.55
N ASN A 73 -8.50 9.45 0.23
CA ASN A 73 -7.90 10.26 1.29
C ASN A 73 -8.02 9.58 2.65
N TYR A 74 -7.00 9.76 3.49
CA TYR A 74 -7.03 9.38 4.90
C TYR A 74 -8.36 9.71 5.58
N GLY A 75 -8.90 8.76 6.35
CA GLY A 75 -10.17 8.93 7.07
C GLY A 75 -11.41 8.53 6.27
N ASN A 76 -11.28 8.26 4.96
CA ASN A 76 -12.39 7.76 4.14
C ASN A 76 -12.48 6.22 4.22
N MET A 77 -12.81 5.68 5.40
CA MET A 77 -12.91 4.22 5.67
C MET A 77 -11.57 3.45 5.61
N HIS A 78 -10.44 4.15 5.66
CA HIS A 78 -9.11 3.59 5.83
C HIS A 78 -8.18 4.63 6.49
N THR A 79 -7.02 4.18 7.00
CA THR A 79 -6.05 5.02 7.71
C THR A 79 -4.76 5.28 6.92
N SER A 80 -4.66 4.79 5.69
CA SER A 80 -3.54 5.08 4.79
C SER A 80 -3.57 6.54 4.31
N ILE A 81 -2.40 7.14 4.07
CA ILE A 81 -2.27 8.51 3.56
C ILE A 81 -2.89 8.68 2.17
N ASN A 82 -2.78 7.64 1.34
CA ASN A 82 -3.48 7.54 0.07
C ASN A 82 -3.79 6.09 -0.28
N LEU A 83 -5.08 5.80 -0.47
CA LEU A 83 -5.58 4.44 -0.72
C LEU A 83 -4.89 3.76 -1.90
N GLU A 84 -4.99 4.33 -3.10
CA GLU A 84 -4.54 3.64 -4.29
C GLU A 84 -3.01 3.45 -4.34
N LEU A 85 -2.23 4.35 -3.74
CA LEU A 85 -0.78 4.16 -3.63
C LEU A 85 -0.44 3.08 -2.60
N HIS A 86 -1.12 3.05 -1.45
CA HIS A 86 -0.92 2.04 -0.41
C HIS A 86 -1.24 0.63 -0.94
N GLU A 87 -2.42 0.42 -1.53
CA GLU A 87 -2.80 -0.90 -2.05
C GLU A 87 -1.93 -1.33 -3.24
N THR A 88 -1.49 -0.37 -4.07
CA THR A 88 -0.54 -0.67 -5.15
C THR A 88 0.83 -1.06 -4.59
N ALA A 89 1.27 -0.44 -3.49
CA ALA A 89 2.54 -0.77 -2.85
C ALA A 89 2.56 -2.20 -2.30
N HIS A 90 1.46 -2.69 -1.73
CA HIS A 90 1.32 -4.11 -1.35
C HIS A 90 1.54 -5.06 -2.52
N ALA A 91 1.00 -4.74 -3.69
CA ALA A 91 1.23 -5.53 -4.89
C ALA A 91 2.67 -5.41 -5.44
N ILE A 92 3.28 -4.23 -5.35
CA ILE A 92 4.69 -4.02 -5.72
C ILE A 92 5.59 -4.86 -4.81
N ASP A 93 5.40 -4.78 -3.50
CA ASP A 93 6.12 -5.58 -2.52
C ASP A 93 6.07 -7.07 -2.86
N ARG A 94 4.84 -7.61 -2.95
CA ARG A 94 4.60 -9.04 -3.16
C ARG A 94 5.05 -9.54 -4.52
N TYR A 95 4.59 -8.90 -5.60
CA TYR A 95 4.73 -9.45 -6.94
C TYR A 95 5.97 -8.96 -7.67
N VAL A 96 6.34 -7.68 -7.51
CA VAL A 96 7.51 -7.11 -8.18
C VAL A 96 8.78 -7.50 -7.44
N PHE A 97 8.83 -7.29 -6.13
CA PHE A 97 10.03 -7.47 -5.32
C PHE A 97 10.02 -8.70 -4.40
N GLN A 98 9.08 -9.63 -4.61
CA GLN A 98 9.05 -10.95 -3.94
C GLN A 98 8.96 -10.88 -2.40
N ASN A 99 8.07 -10.02 -1.89
CA ASN A 99 7.90 -9.72 -0.46
C ASN A 99 9.17 -9.12 0.16
N ILE A 100 9.67 -8.04 -0.46
CA ILE A 100 10.89 -7.37 -0.03
C ILE A 100 10.76 -6.73 1.34
N SER A 101 9.54 -6.42 1.79
CA SER A 101 9.24 -6.01 3.16
C SER A 101 9.68 -7.03 4.21
N TYR A 102 9.79 -8.31 3.83
CA TYR A 102 10.29 -9.38 4.69
C TYR A 102 11.77 -9.74 4.45
N SER A 103 12.46 -9.00 3.59
CA SER A 103 13.89 -9.19 3.40
C SER A 103 14.66 -8.82 4.68
N GLN A 104 15.77 -9.52 4.93
CA GLN A 104 16.61 -9.27 6.11
C GLN A 104 17.14 -7.82 6.16
N GLU A 105 17.34 -7.20 5.00
CA GLU A 105 17.70 -5.78 4.87
C GLU A 105 16.57 -4.89 5.37
N PHE A 106 15.36 -5.04 4.83
CA PHE A 106 14.23 -4.20 5.19
C PHE A 106 13.79 -4.40 6.64
N LEU A 107 13.83 -5.63 7.17
CA LEU A 107 13.50 -5.90 8.58
C LEU A 107 14.43 -5.14 9.55
N ARG A 108 15.72 -4.95 9.19
CA ARG A 108 16.64 -4.15 10.00
C ARG A 108 16.27 -2.66 9.96
N ILE A 109 15.90 -2.15 8.80
CA ILE A 109 15.44 -0.77 8.62
C ILE A 109 14.14 -0.56 9.40
N HIS A 110 13.14 -1.40 9.16
CA HIS A 110 11.86 -1.41 9.85
C HIS A 110 12.05 -1.34 11.36
N SER A 111 12.82 -2.27 11.95
CA SER A 111 13.07 -2.32 13.40
C SER A 111 13.63 -1.03 14.02
N ARG A 112 14.30 -0.19 13.22
CA ARG A 112 14.87 1.09 13.65
C ARG A 112 13.90 2.25 13.51
N GLU A 113 13.06 2.24 12.48
CA GLU A 113 12.33 3.43 12.03
C GLU A 113 10.81 3.34 12.17
N TYR A 114 10.23 2.16 12.41
CA TYR A 114 8.77 2.01 12.41
C TYR A 114 8.08 2.93 13.43
N ASN A 115 8.64 3.04 14.65
CA ASN A 115 8.12 3.93 15.70
C ASN A 115 8.31 5.42 15.39
N SER A 116 9.39 5.78 14.68
CA SER A 116 9.70 7.18 14.32
C SER A 116 8.79 7.68 13.20
N PHE A 117 8.33 6.78 12.34
CA PHE A 117 7.44 7.09 11.23
C PHE A 117 6.00 7.35 11.70
N SER A 118 5.47 6.48 12.56
CA SER A 118 4.13 6.62 13.15
C SER A 118 3.95 5.74 14.39
N ASN A 119 3.09 6.19 15.31
CA ASN A 119 2.74 5.46 16.53
C ASN A 119 1.63 4.40 16.31
N SER A 120 1.22 4.15 15.06
CA SER A 120 0.21 3.13 14.76
C SER A 120 0.79 1.74 14.97
N SER A 121 0.11 0.93 15.78
CA SER A 121 0.45 -0.49 15.96
C SER A 121 0.33 -1.30 14.68
N TYR A 122 -0.39 -0.79 13.68
CA TYR A 122 -0.49 -1.45 12.38
C TYR A 122 0.87 -1.52 11.66
N TYR A 123 1.76 -0.56 11.92
CA TYR A 123 3.08 -0.51 11.31
C TYR A 123 4.13 -1.36 12.04
N TYR A 124 3.73 -2.15 13.04
CA TYR A 124 4.53 -3.30 13.49
C TYR A 124 4.64 -4.36 12.39
N TYR A 125 3.68 -4.44 11.48
CA TYR A 125 3.72 -5.33 10.31
C TYR A 125 4.62 -4.73 9.23
N PRO A 126 5.72 -5.39 8.82
CA PRO A 126 6.68 -4.83 7.87
C PRO A 126 6.06 -4.47 6.51
N GLU A 127 5.09 -5.25 6.03
CA GLU A 127 4.37 -5.03 4.78
C GLU A 127 3.50 -3.78 4.82
N GLU A 128 2.81 -3.53 5.94
CA GLU A 128 1.97 -2.34 6.13
C GLU A 128 2.82 -1.08 6.28
N TYR A 129 3.93 -1.19 7.01
CA TYR A 129 4.93 -0.14 7.09
C TYR A 129 5.52 0.19 5.72
N PHE A 130 5.91 -0.84 4.96
CA PHE A 130 6.44 -0.67 3.61
C PHE A 130 5.41 0.02 2.71
N ALA A 131 4.17 -0.48 2.67
CA ALA A 131 3.13 0.05 1.81
C ALA A 131 2.82 1.52 2.12
N GLU A 132 2.74 1.87 3.39
CA GLU A 132 2.51 3.25 3.80
C GLU A 132 3.70 4.16 3.50
N ALA A 133 4.93 3.74 3.82
CA ALA A 133 6.12 4.50 3.50
C ALA A 133 6.26 4.73 1.98
N TYR A 134 5.94 3.72 1.17
CA TYR A 134 5.91 3.83 -0.29
C TYR A 134 4.86 4.85 -0.75
N ALA A 135 3.68 4.86 -0.15
CA ALA A 135 2.65 5.86 -0.44
C ALA A 135 3.12 7.29 -0.08
N TYR A 136 3.79 7.47 1.06
CA TYR A 136 4.38 8.75 1.43
C TYR A 136 5.44 9.21 0.41
N TYR A 137 6.30 8.30 -0.06
CA TYR A 137 7.35 8.60 -1.02
C TYR A 137 6.80 9.15 -2.34
N TYR A 138 5.69 8.61 -2.86
CA TYR A 138 5.17 8.92 -4.19
C TYR A 138 3.95 9.87 -4.23
N LEU A 139 3.32 10.17 -3.08
CA LEU A 139 2.08 10.96 -3.09
C LEU A 139 2.30 12.43 -3.52
N ASN A 140 3.19 13.17 -2.83
CA ASN A 140 3.55 14.55 -3.16
C ASN A 140 4.84 14.97 -2.44
N SER A 141 5.36 16.16 -2.74
CA SER A 141 6.61 16.67 -2.15
C SER A 141 6.59 16.79 -0.63
N SER A 142 5.43 17.11 -0.02
CA SER A 142 5.33 17.27 1.43
C SER A 142 5.42 15.93 2.16
N THR A 143 4.72 14.90 1.66
CA THR A 143 4.82 13.55 2.24
C THR A 143 6.19 12.92 1.98
N HIS A 144 6.78 13.21 0.82
CA HIS A 144 8.12 12.78 0.45
C HIS A 144 9.18 13.30 1.45
N GLU A 145 9.16 14.61 1.75
CA GLU A 145 10.08 15.19 2.76
C GLU A 145 9.78 14.71 4.18
N THR A 146 8.51 14.43 4.50
CA THR A 146 8.13 13.85 5.79
C THR A 146 8.78 12.47 5.98
N LEU A 147 8.69 11.60 4.97
CA LEU A 147 9.32 10.28 5.01
C LEU A 147 10.84 10.41 5.14
N LYS A 148 11.48 11.26 4.33
CA LYS A 148 12.92 11.49 4.37
C LYS A 148 13.41 11.93 5.75
N THR A 149 12.62 12.76 6.44
CA THR A 149 12.97 13.28 7.76
C THR A 149 12.74 12.24 8.86
N ARG A 150 11.63 11.50 8.82
CA ARG A 150 11.20 10.60 9.91
C ARG A 150 11.74 9.18 9.79
N ALA A 151 12.02 8.72 8.57
CA ALA A 151 12.49 7.38 8.26
C ALA A 151 13.52 7.44 7.10
N PRO A 152 14.68 8.08 7.29
CA PRO A 152 15.69 8.29 6.25
C PRO A 152 16.24 6.99 5.64
N TYR A 153 16.39 5.90 6.40
CA TYR A 153 16.85 4.62 5.86
C TYR A 153 15.80 3.96 4.98
N THR A 154 14.53 4.06 5.36
CA THR A 154 13.39 3.61 4.54
C THR A 154 13.25 4.43 3.27
N TYR A 155 13.44 5.75 3.37
CA TYR A 155 13.49 6.63 2.21
C TYR A 155 14.56 6.20 1.20
N GLU A 156 15.79 6.00 1.68
CA GLU A 156 16.92 5.57 0.84
C GLU A 156 16.67 4.17 0.24
N PHE A 157 16.08 3.26 1.01
CA PHE A 157 15.71 1.93 0.53
C PHE A 157 14.72 2.01 -0.64
N ILE A 158 13.62 2.76 -0.48
CA ILE A 158 12.60 2.94 -1.53
C ILE A 158 13.22 3.58 -2.79
N GLN A 159 14.05 4.62 -2.61
CA GLN A 159 14.74 5.29 -3.70
C GLN A 159 15.57 4.33 -4.58
N LYS A 160 16.17 3.30 -3.97
CA LYS A 160 17.02 2.31 -4.67
C LYS A 160 16.26 1.14 -5.28
N LEU A 161 14.96 0.95 -4.98
CA LEU A 161 14.18 -0.19 -5.48
C LEU A 161 14.20 -0.31 -7.01
N PRO A 162 14.02 0.76 -7.80
CA PRO A 162 14.05 0.65 -9.27
C PRO A 162 15.38 0.17 -9.85
N LEU A 163 16.47 0.20 -9.07
CA LEU A 163 17.78 -0.33 -9.47
C LEU A 163 17.90 -1.84 -9.31
N ARG A 164 16.90 -2.49 -8.67
CA ARG A 164 16.84 -3.94 -8.43
C ARG A 164 15.99 -4.69 -9.46
N LEU A 165 15.46 -3.98 -10.46
CA LEU A 165 14.60 -4.50 -11.54
C LEU A 165 15.40 -4.94 -12.77
#